data_AF-A0A5N5E5P6-F1
#
_entry.id   AF-A0A5N5E5P6-F1
#
_cell.length_a   1.000
_cell.length_b   1.000
_cell.length_c   1.000
_cell.angle_alpha   90.00
_cell.angle_beta   90.00
_cell.angle_gamma   90.00
#
_symmetry.space_group_name_H-M   'P 1'
#
loop_
_entity.id
_entity.type
_entity.pdbx_description
1 polymer ?
#
loop_
_entity_poly.entity_id
_entity_poly.type
_entity_poly.pdbx_seq_one_letter_code
_entity_poly.pdbx_strand_id
1 'polypeptide(L)'
;MSNRPTSSPPIGPPGGGDPTKKAMNFGPSLKRLLGRLSPDKRIVILIFALVTASVVLSSIAPKILGNATNLIFDGIVSKQLQPGTTKEQAVEGLRASGQGQLADMVSGMAVVPGTGIDFDA
;
A
#
# COMPACT_ATOMS: atom_id res chain seq x y z
N MET A 1 -36.52 -10.84 -72.73
CA MET A 1 -36.85 -10.44 -71.34
C MET A 1 -36.28 -11.47 -70.37
N SER A 2 -35.34 -11.09 -69.50
CA SER A 2 -34.98 -11.91 -68.32
C SER A 2 -34.49 -10.98 -67.21
N ASN A 3 -35.42 -10.52 -66.38
CA ASN A 3 -35.13 -9.82 -65.14
C ASN A 3 -35.43 -10.79 -63.99
N ARG A 4 -34.38 -11.26 -63.32
CA ARG A 4 -34.49 -11.78 -61.94
C ARG A 4 -33.78 -10.77 -61.03
N PRO A 5 -34.44 -10.21 -60.01
CA PRO A 5 -33.77 -9.38 -59.04
C PRO A 5 -32.91 -10.28 -58.14
N THR A 6 -31.59 -10.11 -58.21
CA THR A 6 -30.65 -10.70 -57.24
C THR A 6 -30.67 -9.83 -55.99
N SER A 7 -31.51 -10.16 -55.02
CA SER A 7 -31.41 -9.62 -53.66
C SER A 7 -30.19 -10.23 -52.96
N SER A 8 -29.07 -9.51 -52.94
CA SER A 8 -27.93 -9.85 -52.08
C SER A 8 -28.28 -9.47 -50.64
N PRO A 9 -28.06 -10.34 -49.62
CA PRO A 9 -28.20 -9.92 -48.23
C PRO A 9 -27.11 -8.89 -47.87
N PRO A 10 -27.39 -7.94 -46.96
CA PRO A 10 -26.41 -6.95 -46.56
C PRO A 10 -25.24 -7.65 -45.84
N ILE A 11 -24.04 -7.51 -46.39
CA ILE A 11 -22.78 -7.87 -45.73
C ILE A 11 -22.54 -6.80 -44.67
N GLY A 12 -23.02 -7.06 -43.45
CA GLY A 12 -22.58 -6.32 -42.28
C GLY A 12 -21.10 -6.61 -41.99
N PRO A 13 -20.33 -5.65 -41.47
CA PRO A 13 -18.91 -5.84 -41.19
C PRO A 13 -18.71 -7.02 -40.21
N PRO A 14 -17.86 -8.01 -40.54
CA PRO A 14 -17.49 -9.08 -39.62
C PRO A 14 -16.57 -8.49 -38.53
N GLY A 15 -17.17 -7.91 -37.49
CA GLY A 15 -16.38 -7.29 -36.42
C GLY A 15 -17.09 -6.29 -35.53
N GLY A 16 -18.41 -6.15 -35.62
CA GLY A 16 -19.21 -5.38 -34.66
C GLY A 16 -19.33 -6.10 -33.32
N GLY A 17 -18.24 -6.14 -32.55
CA GLY A 17 -18.28 -6.57 -31.16
C GLY A 17 -19.15 -5.61 -30.35
N ASP A 18 -20.29 -6.09 -29.89
CA ASP A 18 -21.17 -5.40 -28.94
C ASP A 18 -20.34 -4.84 -27.75
N PRO A 19 -20.32 -3.50 -27.51
CA PRO A 19 -19.53 -2.89 -26.44
C PRO A 19 -19.99 -3.29 -25.04
N THR A 20 -21.08 -4.08 -24.91
CA THR A 20 -21.57 -4.62 -23.65
C THR A 20 -21.20 -6.09 -23.38
N LYS A 21 -20.22 -6.66 -24.10
CA LYS A 21 -19.65 -7.98 -23.74
C LYS A 21 -18.80 -7.88 -22.47
N LYS A 22 -19.51 -7.81 -21.34
CA LYS A 22 -19.03 -8.14 -19.99
C LYS A 22 -18.30 -9.48 -20.09
N ALA A 23 -17.05 -9.53 -19.67
CA ALA A 23 -16.28 -10.77 -19.67
C ALA A 23 -17.02 -11.80 -18.79
N MET A 24 -17.71 -12.73 -19.45
CA MET A 24 -18.71 -13.56 -18.79
C MET A 24 -18.11 -14.54 -17.78
N ASN A 25 -16.80 -14.79 -17.80
CA ASN A 25 -16.11 -15.68 -16.85
C ASN A 25 -14.58 -15.43 -16.83
N PHE A 26 -14.11 -14.46 -16.04
CA PHE A 26 -12.67 -14.16 -15.91
C PHE A 26 -11.87 -15.29 -15.25
N GLY A 27 -12.36 -15.86 -14.14
CA GLY A 27 -11.66 -16.90 -13.39
C GLY A 27 -11.35 -18.17 -14.21
N PRO A 28 -12.34 -18.79 -14.88
CA PRO A 28 -12.12 -19.96 -15.74
C PRO A 28 -11.17 -19.66 -16.91
N SER A 29 -11.25 -18.46 -17.49
CA SER A 29 -10.37 -18.02 -18.58
C SER A 29 -8.93 -17.86 -18.10
N LEU A 30 -8.72 -17.28 -16.92
CA LEU A 30 -7.42 -17.17 -16.28
C LEU A 30 -6.84 -18.55 -15.93
N LYS A 31 -7.66 -19.47 -15.42
CA LYS A 31 -7.23 -20.86 -15.15
C LYS A 31 -6.80 -21.58 -16.43
N ARG A 32 -7.50 -21.38 -17.55
CA ARG A 32 -7.13 -21.94 -18.87
C ARG A 32 -5.85 -21.31 -19.42
N LEU A 33 -5.65 -20.02 -19.20
CA LEU A 33 -4.42 -19.31 -19.60
C LEU A 33 -3.21 -19.79 -18.78
N LEU A 34 -3.33 -19.84 -17.45
CA LEU A 34 -2.30 -20.39 -16.57
C LEU A 34 -2.04 -21.88 -16.85
N GLY A 35 -3.08 -22.62 -17.25
CA GLY A 35 -2.96 -23.99 -17.76
C GLY A 35 -2.17 -24.09 -19.06
N ARG A 36 -2.15 -23.07 -19.92
CA ARG A 36 -1.30 -23.03 -21.12
C ARG A 36 0.14 -22.59 -20.81
N LEU A 37 0.34 -21.76 -19.79
CA LEU A 37 1.66 -21.41 -19.23
C LEU A 37 2.27 -22.51 -18.34
N SER A 38 1.55 -23.62 -18.16
CA SER A 38 1.94 -24.71 -17.28
C SER A 38 3.26 -25.43 -17.61
N PRO A 39 3.75 -25.49 -18.87
CA PRO A 39 5.05 -26.08 -19.17
C PRO A 39 6.21 -25.32 -18.50
N ASP A 40 6.09 -23.99 -18.37
CA ASP A 40 7.17 -23.10 -17.93
C ASP A 40 6.96 -22.53 -16.52
N LYS A 41 6.20 -23.23 -15.66
CA LYS A 41 5.88 -22.79 -14.28
C LYS A 41 7.10 -22.40 -13.46
N ARG A 42 8.25 -23.03 -13.69
CA ARG A 42 9.49 -22.72 -12.95
C ARG A 42 9.96 -21.30 -13.22
N ILE A 43 9.93 -20.87 -14.47
CA ILE A 43 10.31 -19.51 -14.88
C ILE A 43 9.29 -18.51 -14.35
N VAL A 44 7.99 -18.83 -14.42
CA VAL A 44 6.93 -17.98 -13.87
C VAL A 44 7.10 -17.79 -12.36
N ILE A 45 7.32 -18.87 -11.60
CA ILE A 45 7.57 -18.80 -10.16
C ILE A 45 8.81 -17.96 -9.86
N LEU A 46 9.89 -18.11 -10.64
CA LEU A 46 11.10 -17.32 -10.47
C LEU A 46 10.84 -15.82 -10.68
N ILE A 47 10.10 -15.45 -11.74
CA ILE A 47 9.71 -14.06 -12.00
C ILE A 47 8.88 -13.52 -10.84
N PHE A 48 7.87 -14.27 -10.38
CA PHE A 48 7.06 -13.85 -9.24
C PHE A 48 7.90 -13.65 -7.98
N ALA A 49 8.84 -14.56 -7.69
CA ALA A 49 9.74 -14.44 -6.55
C ALA A 49 10.63 -13.18 -6.65
N LEU A 50 11.21 -12.93 -7.84
CA LEU A 50 12.02 -11.73 -8.09
C LEU A 50 11.21 -10.44 -7.96
N VAL A 51 9.98 -10.42 -8.49
CA VAL A 51 9.06 -9.27 -8.36
C VAL A 51 8.71 -9.03 -6.91
N THR A 52 8.34 -10.07 -6.15
CA THR A 52 8.06 -9.96 -4.72
C THR A 52 9.27 -9.44 -3.96
N ALA A 53 10.47 -9.97 -4.23
CA ALA A 53 11.70 -9.50 -3.61
C ALA A 53 11.98 -8.01 -3.92
N SER A 54 11.78 -7.59 -5.17
CA SER A 54 11.91 -6.20 -5.57
C SER A 54 10.94 -5.29 -4.80
N VAL A 55 9.67 -5.68 -4.70
CA VAL A 55 8.65 -4.90 -3.97
C VAL A 55 8.98 -4.82 -2.48
N VAL A 56 9.41 -5.94 -1.87
CA VAL A 56 9.84 -5.97 -0.46
C VAL A 56 10.99 -4.99 -0.27
N LEU A 57 12.03 -5.07 -1.10
CA LEU A 57 13.18 -4.18 -1.01
C LEU A 57 12.79 -2.70 -1.19
N SER A 58 11.90 -2.40 -2.14
CA SER A 58 11.37 -1.04 -2.34
C SER A 58 10.54 -0.54 -1.16
N SER A 59 9.83 -1.42 -0.44
CA SER A 59 9.03 -1.04 0.73
C SER A 59 9.86 -0.82 2.01
N ILE A 60 11.08 -1.34 2.08
CA ILE A 60 12.00 -1.12 3.21
C ILE A 60 12.38 0.36 3.31
N ALA A 61 12.59 1.06 2.18
CA ALA A 61 13.00 2.46 2.20
C ALA A 61 11.97 3.39 2.89
N PRO A 62 10.67 3.37 2.52
CA PRO A 62 9.63 4.10 3.27
C PRO A 62 9.55 3.70 4.75
N LYS A 63 9.75 2.42 5.08
CA LYS A 63 9.72 1.94 6.47
C LYS A 63 10.86 2.52 7.30
N ILE A 64 12.08 2.52 6.77
CA ILE A 64 13.25 3.13 7.43
C ILE A 64 13.04 4.63 7.60
N LEU A 65 12.55 5.32 6.58
CA LEU A 65 12.30 6.76 6.66
C LEU A 65 11.24 7.11 7.70
N GLY A 66 10.16 6.32 7.79
CA GLY A 66 9.14 6.47 8.82
C GLY A 66 9.72 6.31 10.23
N ASN A 67 10.53 5.26 10.45
CA ASN A 67 11.19 5.05 11.74
C ASN A 67 12.16 6.17 12.09
N ALA A 68 12.99 6.62 11.14
CA ALA A 68 13.89 7.75 11.35
C ALA A 68 13.14 9.04 11.72
N THR A 69 11.99 9.27 11.07
CA THR A 69 11.12 10.40 11.40
C THR A 69 10.58 10.26 12.82
N ASN A 70 10.10 9.09 13.22
CA ASN A 70 9.61 8.84 14.57
C ASN A 70 10.68 9.13 15.64
N LEU A 71 11.91 8.64 15.46
CA LEU A 71 13.02 8.88 16.39
C LEU A 71 13.35 10.39 16.55
N ILE A 72 13.35 11.14 15.44
CA ILE A 72 13.57 12.59 15.47
C ILE A 72 12.43 13.29 16.22
N PHE A 73 11.18 12.94 15.93
CA PHE A 73 10.01 13.54 16.57
C PHE A 73 9.95 13.22 18.07
N ASP A 74 10.18 11.96 18.46
CA ASP A 74 10.28 11.53 19.85
C ASP A 74 11.39 12.29 20.59
N GLY A 75 12.54 12.50 19.94
CA GLY A 75 13.66 13.24 20.50
C GLY A 75 13.40 14.74 20.67
N ILE A 76 12.64 15.37 19.78
CA ILE A 76 12.26 16.78 19.92
C ILE A 76 11.19 16.95 21.01
N VAL A 77 10.18 16.06 21.05
CA VAL A 77 9.11 16.10 22.05
C VAL A 77 9.67 15.81 23.44
N SER A 78 10.58 14.84 23.59
CA SER A 78 11.23 14.53 24.87
C SER A 78 12.02 15.70 25.45
N LYS A 79 12.57 16.59 24.60
CA LYS A 79 13.25 17.82 25.03
C LYS A 79 12.31 18.92 25.53
N GLN A 80 11.04 18.89 25.13
CA GLN A 80 10.02 19.83 25.61
C GLN A 80 9.33 19.36 26.89
N LEU A 81 9.51 18.09 27.28
CA LEU A 81 9.04 17.56 28.55
C LEU A 81 10.05 17.87 29.66
N GLN A 82 9.57 18.10 30.89
CA GLN A 82 10.46 18.38 32.02
C GLN A 82 11.42 17.20 32.24
N PRO A 83 12.74 17.41 32.14
CA PRO A 83 13.71 16.35 32.28
C PRO A 83 13.63 15.73 33.68
N GLY A 84 13.58 14.40 33.76
CA GLY A 84 13.57 13.66 35.03
C GLY A 84 12.19 13.37 35.66
N THR A 85 11.08 13.72 34.99
CA THR A 85 9.73 13.28 35.41
C THR A 85 9.32 11.99 34.71
N THR A 86 8.54 11.14 35.38
CA THR A 86 7.95 9.97 34.70
C THR A 86 6.91 10.44 33.68
N LYS A 87 6.64 9.63 32.66
CA LYS A 87 5.70 9.95 31.58
C LYS A 87 4.32 10.39 32.12
N GLU A 88 3.89 9.77 33.22
CA GLU A 88 2.63 10.05 33.91
C GLU A 88 2.66 11.44 34.55
N GLN A 89 3.76 11.81 35.23
CA GLN A 89 3.94 13.13 35.85
C GLN A 89 4.04 14.25 34.80
N ALA A 90 4.67 13.98 33.65
CA ALA A 90 4.74 14.93 32.55
C ALA A 90 3.37 15.18 31.90
N VAL A 91 2.58 14.12 31.70
CA VAL A 91 1.19 14.20 31.18
C VAL A 91 0.30 14.98 32.16
N GLU A 92 0.43 14.72 33.46
CA GLU A 92 -0.35 15.41 34.49
C GLU A 92 0.04 16.90 34.60
N GLY A 93 1.34 17.22 34.51
CA GLY A 93 1.83 18.59 34.42
C GLY A 93 1.34 19.32 33.15
N LEU A 94 1.31 18.65 32.00
CA LEU A 94 0.77 19.21 30.75
C LEU A 94 -0.74 19.44 30.83
N ARG A 95 -1.50 18.53 31.45
CA ARG A 95 -2.94 18.73 31.71
C ARG A 95 -3.18 19.87 32.68
N ALA A 96 -2.42 19.95 33.77
CA ALA A 96 -2.51 21.05 34.73
C ALA A 96 -2.15 22.41 34.10
N SER A 97 -1.28 22.41 33.08
CA SER A 97 -0.90 23.60 32.31
C SER A 97 -1.91 23.97 31.20
N GLY A 98 -3.04 23.25 31.09
CA GLY A 98 -4.06 23.48 30.06
C GLY A 98 -3.72 22.93 28.67
N GLN A 99 -2.60 22.21 28.51
CA GLN A 99 -2.11 21.67 27.24
C GLN A 99 -2.63 20.24 27.00
N GLY A 100 -3.95 20.05 27.05
CA GLY A 100 -4.58 18.72 26.98
C GLY A 100 -4.23 17.93 25.72
N GLN A 101 -4.13 18.59 24.56
CA GLN A 101 -3.79 17.93 23.30
C GLN A 101 -2.35 17.40 23.28
N LEU A 102 -1.41 18.13 23.88
CA LEU A 102 -0.02 17.66 24.05
C LEU A 102 0.04 16.50 25.05
N ALA A 103 -0.75 16.56 26.12
CA ALA A 103 -0.84 15.49 27.10
C ALA A 103 -1.36 14.17 26.49
N ASP A 104 -2.38 14.25 25.64
CA ASP A 104 -2.95 13.06 24.98
C ASP A 104 -2.00 12.49 23.92
N MET A 105 -1.30 13.36 23.17
CA MET A 105 -0.26 12.95 22.23
C MET A 105 0.90 12.22 22.95
N VAL A 106 1.42 12.80 24.03
CA VAL A 106 2.50 12.21 24.83
C VAL A 106 2.06 10.91 25.49
N SER A 107 0.80 10.79 25.91
CA SER A 107 0.26 9.55 26.48
C SER A 107 0.34 8.35 25.51
N GLY A 108 0.14 8.59 24.22
CA GLY A 108 0.17 7.57 23.17
C GLY A 108 1.57 7.19 22.66
N MET A 109 2.60 8.01 22.91
CA MET A 109 3.96 7.81 22.38
C MET A 109 4.89 7.12 23.40
N ALA A 110 5.86 6.33 22.95
CA ALA A 110 6.86 5.69 23.83
C ALA A 110 7.99 6.66 24.23
N VAL A 111 7.63 7.86 24.67
CA VAL A 111 8.59 8.94 24.95
C VAL A 111 9.13 8.82 26.38
N VAL A 112 10.46 8.77 26.51
CA VAL A 112 11.17 8.89 27.79
C VAL A 112 11.57 10.37 27.98
N PRO A 113 11.01 11.09 28.98
CA PRO A 113 11.28 12.51 29.18
C PRO A 113 12.77 12.82 29.42
N GLY A 114 13.33 13.76 28.67
CA GLY A 114 14.71 14.26 28.87
C GLY A 114 15.84 13.49 28.17
N THR A 115 15.57 12.40 27.46
CA THR A 115 16.62 11.56 26.84
C THR A 115 17.10 12.04 25.47
N GLY A 116 16.31 12.87 24.77
CA GLY A 116 16.66 13.35 23.44
C GLY A 116 16.47 12.30 22.35
N ILE A 117 17.19 12.45 21.22
CA ILE A 117 17.10 11.54 20.06
C ILE A 117 17.88 10.27 20.40
N ASP A 118 17.23 9.12 20.30
CA ASP A 118 17.89 7.81 20.39
C ASP A 118 18.53 7.48 19.03
N PHE A 119 19.86 7.37 19.00
CA PHE A 119 20.65 7.09 17.80
C PHE A 119 21.10 5.63 17.71
N ASP A 120 20.81 4.81 18.73
CA ASP A 120 21.23 3.40 18.81
C ASP A 120 20.12 2.42 18.34
N ALA A 121 18.97 2.94 17.89
CA ALA A 121 17.77 2.20 17.47
C ALA A 121 17.67 1.92 15.95
#